data_AF-A0A5N6S2H9-F1
#
_entry.id   AF-A0A5N6S2H9-F1
#
_cell.length_a   1.000
_cell.length_b   1.000
_cell.length_c   1.000
_cell.angle_alpha   90.00
_cell.angle_beta   90.00
_cell.angle_gamma   90.00
#
_symmetry.space_group_name_H-M   'P 1'
#
loop_
_entity.id
_entity.type
_entity.pdbx_description
1 polymer ?
#
loop_
_entity_poly.entity_id
_entity_poly.type
_entity_poly.pdbx_seq_one_letter_code
_entity_poly.pdbx_strand_id
1 'polypeptide(L)'
;MVNYFTELRAQDGDSSLRSLAARSGLKHTRLGDLFNMQNGTPTLQEFIDLCILFGVDPSGSLKIILDRVESERQRLISDVADHPENYDIAALHDSSKRLEREGGDGR
;
A
#
# COMPACT_ATOMS: atom_id res chain seq x y z
N MET A 1 -2.67 -0.83 -5.47
CA MET A 1 -2.87 -1.12 -4.04
C MET A 1 -3.05 0.20 -3.32
N VAL A 2 -4.22 0.44 -2.72
CA VAL A 2 -4.47 1.70 -1.99
C VAL A 2 -3.75 1.59 -0.64
N ASN A 3 -2.90 2.57 -0.34
CA ASN A 3 -2.11 2.60 0.88
C ASN A 3 -3.00 2.95 2.08
N TYR A 4 -3.11 2.05 3.06
CA TYR A 4 -3.94 2.20 4.27
C TYR A 4 -3.76 3.58 4.95
N PHE A 5 -2.54 4.07 5.06
CA PHE A 5 -2.28 5.38 5.68
C PHE A 5 -2.70 6.56 4.79
N THR A 6 -2.76 6.38 3.47
CA THR A 6 -3.31 7.39 2.56
C THR A 6 -4.80 7.56 2.79
N GLU A 7 -5.53 6.47 3.05
CA GLU A 7 -6.95 6.53 3.41
C GLU A 7 -7.17 7.22 4.76
N LEU A 8 -6.35 6.89 5.77
CA LEU A 8 -6.41 7.55 7.07
C LEU A 8 -6.12 9.06 6.95
N ARG A 9 -5.17 9.44 6.10
CA ARG A 9 -4.85 10.84 5.83
C ARG A 9 -6.02 11.59 5.18
N ALA A 10 -6.73 10.95 4.25
CA ALA A 10 -7.93 11.53 3.65
C ALA A 10 -9.04 11.72 4.69
N GLN A 11 -9.19 10.78 5.63
CA GLN A 11 -10.14 10.88 6.74
C GLN A 11 -9.76 11.98 7.75
N ASP A 12 -8.46 12.25 7.93
CA ASP A 12 -7.91 13.35 8.73
C ASP A 12 -7.96 14.72 8.00
N GLY A 13 -8.72 14.84 6.92
CA GLY A 13 -8.90 16.10 6.18
C GLY A 13 -7.70 16.48 5.30
N ASP A 14 -6.96 15.49 4.79
CA ASP A 14 -5.83 15.66 3.87
C ASP A 14 -4.69 16.54 4.41
N SER A 15 -4.46 16.46 5.73
CA SER A 15 -3.36 17.11 6.44
C SER A 15 -2.07 17.14 5.61
N SER A 16 -1.46 18.32 5.46
CA SER A 16 -0.23 18.47 4.66
C SER A 16 0.94 17.68 5.27
N LEU A 17 1.87 17.21 4.43
CA LEU A 17 3.08 16.49 4.88
C LEU A 17 3.89 17.30 5.89
N ARG A 18 3.89 18.64 5.77
CA ARG A 18 4.53 19.55 6.72
C ARG A 18 3.87 19.50 8.10
N SER A 19 2.53 19.54 8.14
CA SER A 19 1.76 19.42 9.39
C SER A 19 2.01 18.06 10.05
N LEU A 20 1.98 16.98 9.26
CA LEU A 20 2.22 15.62 9.75
C LEU A 20 3.64 15.48 10.31
N ALA A 21 4.67 16.00 9.63
CA ALA A 21 6.05 15.98 10.10
C ALA A 21 6.22 16.67 11.47
N ALA A 22 5.53 17.80 11.68
CA ALA A 22 5.58 18.54 12.94
C ALA A 22 4.93 17.77 14.11
N ARG A 23 4.01 16.85 13.82
CA ARG A 23 3.26 16.07 14.81
C ARG A 23 3.83 14.68 15.07
N SER A 24 4.43 14.05 14.05
CA SER A 24 4.89 12.65 14.13
C SER A 24 6.36 12.48 14.49
N GLY A 25 7.17 13.54 14.37
CA GLY A 25 8.63 13.43 14.48
C GLY A 25 9.31 12.79 13.28
N LEU A 26 8.55 12.34 12.27
CA LEU A 26 9.09 11.83 11.01
C LEU A 26 9.51 12.99 10.10
N LYS A 27 10.59 12.79 9.33
CA LYS A 27 11.02 13.77 8.33
C LYS A 27 9.98 13.91 7.22
N HIS A 28 9.75 15.15 6.76
CA HIS A 28 8.84 15.45 5.65
C HIS A 28 9.10 14.59 4.41
N THR A 29 10.38 14.44 4.01
CA THR A 29 10.76 13.63 2.85
C THR A 29 10.38 12.17 3.05
N ARG A 30 10.63 11.62 4.24
CA ARG A 30 10.27 10.23 4.56
C ARG A 30 8.75 10.02 4.57
N LEU A 31 7.97 10.97 5.10
CA LEU A 31 6.51 10.91 4.98
C LEU A 31 6.07 10.89 3.51
N GLY A 32 6.68 11.73 2.65
CA GLY A 32 6.44 11.70 1.21
C GLY A 32 6.72 10.33 0.60
N ASP A 33 7.87 9.74 0.91
CA ASP A 33 8.24 8.40 0.47
C ASP A 33 7.21 7.35 0.93
N LEU A 34 6.82 7.37 2.20
CA LEU A 34 5.87 6.41 2.77
C LEU A 34 4.47 6.50 2.14
N PHE A 35 3.95 7.71 1.91
CA PHE A 35 2.64 7.88 1.27
C PHE A 35 2.67 7.53 -0.22
N ASN A 36 3.78 7.81 -0.91
CA ASN A 36 3.96 7.49 -2.32
C ASN A 36 4.50 6.07 -2.58
N MET A 37 4.73 5.28 -1.52
CA MET A 37 5.32 3.93 -1.60
C MET A 37 6.70 3.92 -2.31
N GLN A 38 7.51 4.95 -2.08
CA GLN A 38 8.85 5.08 -2.62
C GLN A 38 9.90 4.74 -1.56
N ASN A 39 11.10 4.33 -2.00
CA ASN A 39 12.27 4.11 -1.14
C ASN A 39 12.01 3.10 0.02
N GLY A 40 11.34 2.00 -0.31
CA GLY A 40 11.14 0.85 0.58
C GLY A 40 9.85 0.91 1.40
N THR A 41 9.66 -0.10 2.24
CA THR A 41 8.50 -0.22 3.12
C THR A 41 8.72 0.56 4.42
N PRO A 42 7.63 0.95 5.12
CA PRO A 42 7.75 1.45 6.48
C PRO A 42 8.41 0.42 7.39
N THR A 43 9.29 0.88 8.27
CA THR A 43 9.73 0.10 9.43
C THR A 43 8.59 -0.08 10.41
N LEU A 44 8.72 -1.02 11.36
CA LEU A 44 7.72 -1.20 12.41
C LEU A 44 7.53 0.07 13.26
N GLN A 45 8.61 0.80 13.53
CA GLN A 45 8.53 2.07 14.28
C GLN A 45 7.73 3.11 13.48
N GLU A 46 8.03 3.29 12.20
CA GLU A 46 7.31 4.24 11.33
C GLU A 46 5.82 3.87 11.22
N PHE A 47 5.50 2.58 11.17
CA PHE A 47 4.13 2.10 11.21
C PHE A 47 3.41 2.51 12.50
N ILE A 48 4.05 2.28 13.66
CA ILE A 48 3.49 2.64 14.97
C ILE A 48 3.33 4.16 15.10
N ASP A 49 4.32 4.94 14.68
CA ASP A 49 4.29 6.40 14.73
C ASP A 49 3.12 6.95 13.89
N LEU A 50 2.87 6.38 12.71
CA LEU A 50 1.73 6.74 11.87
C LEU A 50 0.39 6.33 12.51
N CYS A 51 0.32 5.16 13.15
CA CYS A 51 -0.89 4.75 13.87
C CYS A 51 -1.23 5.74 14.99
N ILE A 52 -0.23 6.10 15.81
CA ILE A 52 -0.39 7.08 16.89
C ILE A 52 -0.77 8.45 16.34
N LEU A 53 -0.13 8.90 15.24
CA LEU A 53 -0.41 10.18 14.61
C LEU A 53 -1.88 10.34 14.19
N PHE A 54 -2.48 9.26 13.66
CA PHE A 54 -3.88 9.21 13.24
C PHE A 54 -4.84 8.72 14.33
N GLY A 55 -4.35 8.47 15.55
CA GLY A 55 -5.18 8.03 16.68
C GLY A 55 -5.80 6.64 16.50
N VAL A 56 -5.16 5.77 15.72
CA VAL A 56 -5.61 4.39 15.51
C VAL A 56 -4.75 3.40 16.29
N ASP A 57 -5.37 2.29 16.72
CA ASP A 57 -4.65 1.21 17.38
C ASP A 57 -3.81 0.40 16.36
N PRO A 58 -2.50 0.18 16.60
CA PRO A 58 -1.65 -0.57 15.67
C PRO A 58 -2.12 -2.01 15.41
N SER A 59 -2.66 -2.70 16.43
CA SER A 59 -3.09 -4.09 16.28
C SER A 59 -4.37 -4.20 15.45
N GLY A 60 -5.33 -3.30 15.67
CA GLY A 60 -6.53 -3.17 14.85
C GLY A 60 -6.18 -2.79 13.40
N SER A 61 -5.22 -1.89 13.22
CA SER A 61 -4.72 -1.50 11.90
C SER A 61 -4.10 -2.69 11.15
N LEU A 62 -3.26 -3.49 11.82
CA LEU A 62 -2.69 -4.71 11.23
C LEU A 62 -3.78 -5.71 10.85
N LYS A 63 -4.81 -5.89 11.69
CA LYS A 63 -5.92 -6.79 11.36
C LYS A 63 -6.63 -6.37 10.08
N ILE A 64 -6.95 -5.08 9.93
CA ILE A 64 -7.57 -4.54 8.70
C ILE A 64 -6.67 -4.78 7.49
N ILE A 65 -5.36 -4.56 7.62
CA ILE A 65 -4.40 -4.76 6.53
C ILE A 65 -4.33 -6.25 6.14
N LEU A 66 -4.28 -7.16 7.12
CA LEU A 66 -4.27 -8.60 6.88
C LEU A 66 -5.54 -9.08 6.16
N ASP A 67 -6.72 -8.63 6.61
CA ASP A 67 -8.00 -8.97 5.97
C ASP A 67 -8.04 -8.51 4.49
N ARG A 68 -7.44 -7.34 4.19
CA ARG A 68 -7.32 -6.83 2.81
C ARG A 68 -6.38 -7.69 1.98
N VAL A 69 -5.21 -8.05 2.52
CA VAL A 69 -4.24 -8.92 1.85
C VAL A 69 -4.85 -10.28 1.54
N GLU A 70 -5.58 -10.87 2.48
CA GLU A 70 -6.30 -12.14 2.26
C GLU A 70 -7.39 -12.01 1.20
N SER A 71 -8.15 -10.90 1.22
CA SER A 71 -9.19 -10.63 0.22
C SER A 71 -8.61 -10.46 -1.18
N GLU A 72 -7.50 -9.73 -1.33
CA GLU A 72 -6.79 -9.59 -2.61
C GLU A 72 -6.25 -10.94 -3.09
N ARG A 73 -5.67 -11.74 -2.18
CA ARG A 73 -5.20 -13.09 -2.50
C ARG A 73 -6.34 -13.98 -3.00
N GLN A 74 -7.51 -13.94 -2.36
CA GLN A 74 -8.65 -14.74 -2.76
C GLN A 74 -9.21 -14.32 -4.13
N ARG A 75 -9.20 -13.02 -4.44
CA ARG A 75 -9.57 -12.51 -5.77
C ARG A 75 -8.62 -13.03 -6.84
N LEU A 76 -7.30 -12.95 -6.60
CA LEU A 76 -6.31 -13.49 -7.54
C LEU A 76 -6.49 -14.99 -7.79
N ILE A 77 -6.80 -15.77 -6.75
CA ILE A 77 -7.09 -17.20 -6.89
C ILE A 77 -8.36 -17.43 -7.73
N SER A 78 -9.41 -16.64 -7.51
CA SER A 78 -10.64 -16.72 -8.29
C SER A 78 -10.40 -16.39 -9.76
N ASP A 79 -9.69 -15.29 -10.03
CA ASP A 79 -9.37 -14.86 -11.40
C ASP A 79 -8.62 -15.94 -12.18
N VAL A 80 -7.69 -16.65 -11.52
CA VAL A 80 -6.95 -17.77 -12.12
C VAL A 80 -7.83 -19.00 -12.34
N ALA A 81 -8.81 -19.25 -11.45
CA ALA A 81 -9.75 -20.35 -11.63
C ALA A 81 -10.67 -20.12 -12.84
N ASP A 82 -11.10 -18.86 -13.04
CA ASP A 82 -11.93 -18.46 -14.19
C ASP A 82 -11.12 -18.32 -15.49
N HIS A 83 -9.82 -18.01 -15.38
CA HIS A 83 -8.89 -17.84 -16.49
C HIS A 83 -7.55 -18.57 -16.24
N PRO A 84 -7.48 -19.89 -16.46
CA PRO A 84 -6.29 -20.70 -16.19
C PRO A 84 -5.02 -20.22 -16.91
N GLU A 85 -5.16 -19.57 -18.07
CA GLU A 85 -4.07 -18.94 -18.84
C GLU A 85 -3.36 -17.80 -18.08
N ASN A 86 -3.97 -17.27 -17.03
CA ASN A 86 -3.40 -16.20 -16.20
C ASN A 86 -2.57 -16.73 -15.02
N TYR A 87 -2.44 -18.05 -14.86
CA TYR A 87 -1.68 -18.66 -13.76
C TYR A 87 -0.23 -18.14 -13.68
N ASP A 88 0.45 -18.05 -14.82
CA ASP A 88 1.83 -17.54 -14.91
C ASP A 88 1.94 -16.05 -14.53
N ILE A 89 0.85 -15.29 -14.68
CA ILE A 89 0.77 -13.86 -14.33
C ILE A 89 0.48 -13.68 -12.84
N ALA A 90 -0.39 -14.51 -12.28
CA ALA A 90 -0.76 -14.46 -10.86
C ALA A 90 0.37 -14.92 -9.92
N ALA A 91 1.29 -15.77 -10.42
CA ALA A 91 2.47 -16.19 -9.68
C ALA A 91 3.58 -15.11 -9.59
N LEU A 92 3.50 -14.05 -10.40
CA LEU A 92 4.51 -13.00 -10.48
C LEU A 92 4.08 -11.78 -9.65
N HIS A 93 4.69 -11.63 -8.48
CA HIS A 93 4.40 -10.58 -7.49
C HIS A 93 4.84 -9.16 -7.92
N ASP A 94 5.14 -8.94 -9.20
CA ASP A 94 5.70 -7.70 -9.74
C ASP A 94 4.73 -7.06 -10.75
N SER A 95 4.13 -5.95 -10.34
CA SER A 95 3.23 -5.12 -11.16
C SER A 95 3.87 -4.59 -12.44
N SER A 96 5.20 -4.57 -12.51
CA SER A 96 5.95 -4.02 -13.65
C SER A 96 5.74 -4.83 -14.94
N LYS A 97 5.48 -6.15 -14.85
CA LYS A 97 5.35 -7.01 -16.05
C LYS A 97 3.97 -7.00 -16.72
N ARG A 98 2.90 -6.56 -16.03
CA ARG A 98 1.60 -6.36 -16.69
C ARG A 98 1.70 -5.24 -17.74
N LEU A 99 2.51 -4.22 -17.46
CA LEU A 99 2.76 -3.07 -18.34
C LEU A 99 3.59 -3.43 -19.58
N GLU A 100 4.55 -4.36 -19.45
CA GLU A 100 5.39 -4.85 -20.56
C GLU A 100 4.57 -5.52 -21.67
N ARG A 101 3.42 -6.14 -21.35
CA ARG A 101 2.56 -6.79 -22.35
C ARG A 101 1.61 -5.81 -23.03
N GLU A 102 1.18 -4.76 -22.33
CA GLU A 102 0.33 -3.69 -22.90
C GLU A 102 1.14 -2.69 -23.75
N GLY A 103 2.45 -2.54 -23.49
CA GLY A 103 3.37 -1.72 -24.28
C GLY A 103 4.11 -2.45 -25.41
N GLY A 104 3.85 -3.74 -25.60
CA GLY A 104 4.58 -4.63 -26.50
C GLY A 104 4.05 -4.73 -27.93
N ASP A 105 3.29 -3.75 -28.42
CA ASP A 105 2.92 -3.64 -29.85
C ASP A 105 3.44 -2.30 -30.39
N GLY A 106 4.71 -2.29 -30.82
CA GLY A 106 5.36 -1.07 -31.23
C GLY A 106 6.84 -1.21 -31.57
N ARG A 107 7.19 -2.18 -32.42
CA ARG A 107 8.25 -2.08 -33.44
C ARG A 107 8.37 -3.35 -34.27
#